data_AF-A0A7V8WTB2-F1
#
_entry.id   AF-A0A7V8WTB2-F1
#
_cell.length_a   1.000
_cell.length_b   1.000
_cell.length_c   1.000
_cell.angle_alpha   90.00
_cell.angle_beta   90.00
_cell.angle_gamma   90.00
#
_symmetry.space_group_name_H-M   'P 1'
#
loop_
_entity.id
_entity.type
_entity.pdbx_description
1 polymer ?
#
loop_
_entity_poly.entity_id
_entity_poly.type
_entity_poly.pdbx_seq_one_letter_code
_entity_poly.pdbx_strand_id
1 'polypeptide(L)'
;YGVVEAAVGCPVRSSMETVRLGEVAGVPVWFDKTAYEQADAVIPVGRVKPHTDFHGAVESGLMKMIAIGLGKQHGASTFHGRGIGEFHHLIPAVAAFTLTKVNIPFGIALVENGFGRLSLMEAVSASTIVTREPELLDIARAKLATLPPVEMVDVLIIDEIGKDISGDGADPNVINRDVASVVDFRALGARPIIQRLVVRDLTDDTEGNATGIGMFDFALRRAVERIDPISTAMNMITAKAPQGARIPITVEHDRQALHLAIASALNVPETGARLMRIRNTKDLETFFVSETLLPELTATTAVEILGEPEPIQFDPAGMFLDPVGSLTPA
;
A
#
# COMPACT_ATOMS: atom_id res chain seq x y z
N TYR A 1 14.06 5.52 11.15
CA TYR A 1 14.83 5.26 9.91
C TYR A 1 16.35 5.46 10.00
N GLY A 2 16.94 6.06 11.06
CA GLY A 2 18.41 6.02 11.25
C GLY A 2 19.26 6.72 10.18
N VAL A 3 18.64 7.44 9.23
CA VAL A 3 19.33 8.22 8.20
C VAL A 3 19.80 9.52 8.82
N VAL A 4 21.01 9.49 9.38
CA VAL A 4 21.69 10.65 9.99
C VAL A 4 23.07 10.80 9.37
N GLU A 5 23.62 12.01 9.36
CA GLU A 5 24.90 12.33 8.71
C GLU A 5 26.02 11.37 9.10
N ALA A 6 26.12 11.04 10.39
CA ALA A 6 27.13 10.11 10.91
C ALA A 6 26.98 8.69 10.35
N ALA A 7 25.76 8.24 10.06
CA ALA A 7 25.49 6.89 9.55
C ALA A 7 25.73 6.79 8.04
N VAL A 8 25.42 7.84 7.28
CA VAL A 8 25.57 7.86 5.81
C VAL A 8 26.90 8.44 5.33
N GLY A 9 27.67 9.08 6.22
CA GLY A 9 28.99 9.65 5.92
C GLY A 9 28.93 10.90 5.02
N CYS A 10 27.77 11.53 4.89
CA CYS A 10 27.57 12.72 4.07
C CYS A 10 26.54 13.69 4.71
N PRO A 11 26.56 14.99 4.32
CA PRO A 11 25.63 15.97 4.87
C PRO A 11 24.16 15.64 4.54
N VAL A 12 23.27 15.87 5.51
CA VAL A 12 21.81 15.73 5.34
C VAL A 12 21.22 17.12 5.31
N ARG A 13 20.83 17.57 4.11
CA ARG A 13 20.23 18.89 3.90
C ARG A 13 18.72 18.74 3.74
N SER A 14 17.96 19.18 4.74
CA SER A 14 16.50 19.17 4.72
C SER A 14 15.94 20.60 4.76
N SER A 15 15.03 20.91 3.84
CA SER A 15 14.34 22.19 3.75
C SER A 15 13.00 21.98 3.05
N MET A 16 12.01 22.83 3.30
CA MET A 16 10.74 22.83 2.55
C MET A 16 10.73 23.84 1.38
N GLU A 17 11.78 24.64 1.23
CA GLU A 17 11.86 25.64 0.17
C GLU A 17 11.95 25.00 -1.23
N THR A 18 11.25 25.59 -2.18
CA THR A 18 11.23 25.18 -3.58
C THR A 18 11.42 26.37 -4.51
N VAL A 19 11.82 26.07 -5.75
CA VAL A 19 11.79 27.00 -6.89
C VAL A 19 10.78 26.52 -7.92
N ARG A 20 10.18 27.45 -8.67
CA ARG A 20 9.28 27.12 -9.78
C ARG A 20 10.11 26.98 -11.06
N LEU A 21 10.10 25.78 -11.66
CA LEU A 21 10.81 25.50 -12.91
C LEU A 21 9.99 25.88 -14.16
N GLY A 22 8.66 25.90 -14.03
CA GLY A 22 7.75 26.20 -15.13
C GLY A 22 6.34 25.67 -14.89
N GLU A 23 5.71 25.17 -15.95
CA GLU A 23 4.35 24.66 -15.95
C GLU A 23 4.17 23.59 -17.03
N VAL A 24 3.42 22.53 -16.71
CA VAL A 24 3.08 21.43 -17.63
C VAL A 24 1.61 21.09 -17.42
N ALA A 25 0.82 21.01 -18.49
CA ALA A 25 -0.61 20.67 -18.42
C ALA A 25 -1.39 21.49 -17.35
N GLY A 26 -1.07 22.79 -17.22
CA GLY A 26 -1.69 23.68 -16.23
C GLY A 26 -1.22 23.44 -14.78
N VAL A 27 -0.22 22.59 -14.55
CA VAL A 27 0.35 22.27 -13.23
C VAL A 27 1.71 22.97 -13.10
N PRO A 28 1.89 23.88 -12.11
CA PRO A 28 3.21 24.45 -11.84
C PRO A 28 4.19 23.36 -11.40
N VAL A 29 5.38 23.37 -12.00
CA VAL A 29 6.45 22.42 -11.67
C VAL A 29 7.37 23.04 -10.64
N TRP A 30 7.47 22.38 -9.49
CA TRP A 30 8.30 22.78 -8.35
C TRP A 30 9.51 21.87 -8.20
N PHE A 31 10.59 22.40 -7.67
CA PHE A 31 11.80 21.62 -7.40
C PHE A 31 12.52 22.11 -6.15
N ASP A 32 13.27 21.25 -5.49
CA ASP A 32 14.04 21.55 -4.28
C ASP A 32 15.02 22.68 -4.57
N LYS A 33 14.91 23.78 -3.83
CA LYS A 33 15.74 24.97 -4.04
C LYS A 33 17.22 24.72 -3.77
N THR A 34 17.55 23.94 -2.74
CA THR A 34 18.95 23.64 -2.40
C THR A 34 19.60 22.78 -3.48
N ALA A 35 18.90 21.74 -3.94
CA ALA A 35 19.37 20.89 -5.03
C ALA A 35 19.50 21.68 -6.33
N TYR A 36 18.56 22.59 -6.61
CA TYR A 36 18.60 23.41 -7.83
C TYR A 36 19.76 24.43 -7.83
N GLU A 37 19.99 25.12 -6.72
CA GLU A 37 20.94 26.23 -6.65
C GLU A 37 22.38 25.77 -6.35
N GLN A 38 22.56 24.61 -5.71
CA GLN A 38 23.84 24.25 -5.11
C GLN A 38 24.42 22.91 -5.61
N ALA A 39 23.65 22.09 -6.32
CA ALA A 39 24.13 20.80 -6.81
C ALA A 39 24.54 20.89 -8.28
N ASP A 40 25.72 20.38 -8.61
CA ASP A 40 26.15 20.22 -10.00
C ASP A 40 25.32 19.13 -10.72
N ALA A 41 24.87 18.13 -9.98
CA ALA A 41 24.02 17.04 -10.46
C ALA A 41 23.11 16.52 -9.33
N VAL A 42 21.92 16.05 -9.70
CA VAL A 42 20.94 15.46 -8.77
C VAL A 42 20.69 13.99 -9.16
N ILE A 43 20.84 13.07 -8.21
CA ILE A 43 20.59 11.63 -8.42
C ILE A 43 19.40 11.22 -7.54
N PRO A 44 18.18 11.10 -8.10
CA PRO A 44 17.03 10.62 -7.34
C PRO A 44 17.18 9.13 -7.03
N VAL A 45 16.83 8.74 -5.81
CA VAL A 45 16.69 7.34 -5.39
C VAL A 45 15.21 7.07 -5.18
N GLY A 46 14.66 6.08 -5.88
CA GLY A 46 13.23 5.81 -5.89
C GLY A 46 12.92 4.33 -5.80
N ARG A 47 12.03 3.95 -4.89
CA ARG A 47 11.44 2.62 -4.87
C ARG A 47 10.37 2.51 -5.96
N VAL A 48 10.63 1.67 -6.96
CA VAL A 48 9.67 1.35 -8.02
C VAL A 48 8.73 0.27 -7.50
N LYS A 49 7.45 0.62 -7.40
CA LYS A 49 6.41 -0.30 -6.92
C LYS A 49 5.01 0.12 -7.36
N PRO A 50 4.04 -0.81 -7.36
CA PRO A 50 2.64 -0.46 -7.47
C PRO A 50 2.23 0.58 -6.43
N HIS A 51 1.48 1.58 -6.87
CA HIS A 51 0.89 2.59 -6.01
C HIS A 51 -0.39 2.03 -5.38
N THR A 52 -0.77 2.58 -4.24
CA THR A 52 -1.93 2.13 -3.49
C THR A 52 -3.25 2.69 -4.07
N ASP A 53 -3.23 3.92 -4.57
CA ASP A 53 -4.45 4.64 -5.00
C ASP A 53 -4.62 4.94 -6.50
N PHE A 54 -3.69 4.54 -7.36
CA PHE A 54 -3.84 4.72 -8.82
C PHE A 54 -3.04 3.67 -9.59
N HIS A 55 -3.43 3.44 -10.84
CA HIS A 55 -2.77 2.49 -11.73
C HIS A 55 -2.33 3.15 -13.03
N GLY A 56 -1.14 2.82 -13.53
CA GLY A 56 -0.61 3.42 -14.77
C GLY A 56 0.63 2.72 -15.33
N ALA A 57 1.16 3.23 -16.44
CA ALA A 57 2.46 2.78 -16.96
C ALA A 57 3.62 3.13 -16.03
N VAL A 58 3.41 4.12 -15.15
CA VAL A 58 4.35 4.62 -14.15
C VAL A 58 3.55 4.90 -12.89
N GLU A 59 4.07 4.51 -11.73
CA GLU A 59 3.39 4.62 -10.44
C GLU A 59 4.32 5.22 -9.38
N SER A 60 4.73 4.46 -8.35
CA SER A 60 5.83 4.88 -7.49
C SER A 60 7.17 4.55 -8.17
N GLY A 61 8.16 5.43 -8.06
CA GLY A 61 9.45 5.24 -8.69
C GLY A 61 10.24 6.53 -8.89
N LEU A 62 11.16 6.54 -9.85
CA LEU A 62 12.04 7.68 -10.12
C LEU A 62 11.24 8.88 -10.64
N MET A 63 10.33 8.68 -11.61
CA MET A 63 9.54 9.77 -12.17
C MET A 63 8.64 10.42 -11.12
N LYS A 64 8.04 9.65 -10.21
CA LYS A 64 7.27 10.22 -9.09
C LYS A 64 8.17 10.99 -8.13
N MET A 65 9.39 10.51 -7.85
CA MET A 65 10.37 11.25 -7.05
C MET A 65 10.79 12.56 -7.73
N ILE A 66 10.98 12.56 -9.04
CA ILE A 66 11.34 13.76 -9.81
C ILE A 66 10.17 14.76 -9.85
N ALA A 67 8.96 14.29 -10.11
CA ALA A 67 7.78 15.13 -10.31
C ALA A 67 7.16 15.67 -9.01
N ILE A 68 7.09 14.83 -7.97
CA ILE A 68 6.41 15.14 -6.71
C ILE A 68 7.42 15.24 -5.57
N GLY A 69 8.30 14.25 -5.42
CA GLY A 69 9.24 14.17 -4.29
C GLY A 69 10.13 15.41 -4.18
N LEU A 70 10.83 15.75 -5.26
CA LEU A 70 11.67 16.95 -5.35
C LEU A 70 10.83 18.24 -5.42
N GLY A 71 9.54 18.16 -5.74
CA GLY A 71 8.61 19.28 -5.64
C GLY A 71 8.14 19.57 -4.21
N LYS A 72 8.43 18.70 -3.23
CA LYS A 72 8.07 18.84 -1.80
C LYS A 72 6.58 19.09 -1.60
N GLN A 73 6.20 19.80 -0.52
CA GLN A 73 4.81 20.11 -0.20
C GLN A 73 4.11 20.88 -1.34
N HIS A 74 4.80 21.80 -2.03
CA HIS A 74 4.21 22.52 -3.15
C HIS A 74 3.87 21.58 -4.31
N GLY A 75 4.79 20.70 -4.71
CA GLY A 75 4.57 19.66 -5.71
C GLY A 75 3.45 18.71 -5.30
N ALA A 76 3.53 18.14 -4.10
CA ALA A 76 2.51 17.24 -3.56
C ALA A 76 1.12 17.90 -3.52
N SER A 77 1.00 19.11 -2.99
CA SER A 77 -0.29 19.82 -2.93
C SER A 77 -0.84 20.13 -4.33
N THR A 78 0.03 20.42 -5.29
CA THR A 78 -0.38 20.73 -6.66
C THR A 78 -0.93 19.49 -7.35
N PHE A 79 -0.22 18.37 -7.26
CA PHE A 79 -0.65 17.09 -7.84
C PHE A 79 -1.94 16.61 -7.21
N HIS A 80 -2.00 16.51 -5.88
CA HIS A 80 -3.21 16.04 -5.20
C HIS A 80 -4.41 16.99 -5.45
N GLY A 81 -4.17 18.29 -5.64
CA GLY A 81 -5.20 19.25 -6.04
C GLY A 81 -5.85 18.98 -7.40
N ARG A 82 -5.20 18.18 -8.28
CA ARG A 82 -5.79 17.70 -9.54
C ARG A 82 -6.61 16.42 -9.39
N GLY A 83 -6.42 15.69 -8.29
CA GLY A 83 -7.03 14.39 -8.05
C GLY A 83 -6.09 13.24 -8.44
N ILE A 84 -6.13 12.15 -7.66
CA ILE A 84 -5.20 11.02 -7.79
C ILE A 84 -5.37 10.26 -9.11
N GLY A 85 -6.59 10.27 -9.68
CA GLY A 85 -6.89 9.71 -10.99
C GLY A 85 -6.06 10.32 -12.13
N GLU A 86 -5.57 11.55 -11.98
CA GLU A 86 -4.76 12.24 -13.01
C GLU A 86 -3.26 11.88 -12.94
N PHE A 87 -2.81 11.19 -11.88
CA PHE A 87 -1.39 11.00 -11.63
C PHE A 87 -0.68 10.19 -12.72
N HIS A 88 -1.38 9.19 -13.29
CA HIS A 88 -0.84 8.29 -14.30
C HIS A 88 -0.32 9.00 -15.55
N HIS A 89 -0.85 10.18 -15.90
CA HIS A 89 -0.35 10.98 -17.03
C HIS A 89 0.42 12.23 -16.58
N LEU A 90 0.09 12.85 -15.44
CA LEU A 90 0.79 14.04 -14.95
C LEU A 90 2.22 13.73 -14.48
N ILE A 91 2.43 12.61 -13.77
CA ILE A 91 3.75 12.23 -13.26
C ILE A 91 4.79 12.11 -14.38
N PRO A 92 4.56 11.29 -15.43
CA PRO A 92 5.54 11.15 -16.51
C PRO A 92 5.75 12.47 -17.27
N ALA A 93 4.70 13.26 -17.48
CA ALA A 93 4.81 14.55 -18.18
C ALA A 93 5.67 15.57 -17.40
N VAL A 94 5.44 15.71 -16.10
CA VAL A 94 6.20 16.63 -15.24
C VAL A 94 7.64 16.14 -15.03
N ALA A 95 7.84 14.82 -14.88
CA ALA A 95 9.18 14.25 -14.77
C ALA A 95 10.00 14.52 -16.03
N ALA A 96 9.44 14.25 -17.22
CA ALA A 96 10.09 14.52 -18.50
C ALA A 96 10.45 16.01 -18.66
N PHE A 97 9.54 16.93 -18.31
CA PHE A 97 9.85 18.36 -18.32
C PHE A 97 10.99 18.72 -17.36
N THR A 98 10.96 18.19 -16.13
CA THR A 98 11.98 18.48 -15.10
C THR A 98 13.37 18.02 -15.54
N LEU A 99 13.47 16.88 -16.21
CA LEU A 99 14.74 16.38 -16.79
C LEU A 99 15.33 17.33 -17.85
N THR A 100 14.54 18.21 -18.47
CA THR A 100 15.05 19.25 -19.38
C THR A 100 15.57 20.50 -18.67
N LYS A 101 15.28 20.64 -17.37
CA LYS A 101 15.55 21.86 -16.58
C LYS A 101 16.61 21.68 -15.52
N VAL A 102 16.87 20.44 -15.10
CA VAL A 102 17.78 20.11 -14.01
C VAL A 102 18.76 19.06 -14.49
N ASN A 103 20.04 19.18 -14.11
CA ASN A 103 21.04 18.17 -14.40
C ASN A 103 20.80 16.91 -13.54
N ILE A 104 20.00 16.00 -14.06
CA ILE A 104 19.80 14.65 -13.51
C ILE A 104 20.42 13.67 -14.52
N PRO A 105 21.62 13.12 -14.27
CA PRO A 105 22.26 12.23 -15.23
C PRO A 105 21.65 10.82 -15.22
N PHE A 106 21.24 10.34 -14.04
CA PHE A 106 20.59 9.05 -13.83
C PHE A 106 19.88 9.04 -12.47
N GLY A 107 19.00 8.07 -12.25
CA GLY A 107 18.40 7.77 -10.95
C GLY A 107 18.71 6.34 -10.50
N ILE A 108 18.60 6.06 -9.20
CA ILE A 108 18.74 4.71 -8.64
C ILE A 108 17.35 4.15 -8.35
N ALA A 109 16.91 3.22 -9.19
CA ALA A 109 15.66 2.49 -9.03
C ALA A 109 15.85 1.28 -8.12
N LEU A 110 14.97 1.12 -7.13
CA LEU A 110 14.95 0.01 -6.19
C LEU A 110 13.67 -0.80 -6.37
N VAL A 111 13.77 -2.11 -6.54
CA VAL A 111 12.62 -3.03 -6.60
C VAL A 111 12.75 -4.08 -5.49
N GLU A 112 11.71 -4.17 -4.66
CA GLU A 112 11.62 -5.15 -3.57
C GLU A 112 10.91 -6.44 -4.05
N ASN A 113 11.15 -7.55 -3.36
CA ASN A 113 10.37 -8.77 -3.53
C ASN A 113 9.20 -8.84 -2.53
N GLY A 114 8.37 -9.88 -2.64
CA GLY A 114 7.22 -10.11 -1.76
C GLY A 114 7.53 -10.26 -0.27
N PHE A 115 8.80 -10.42 0.10
CA PHE A 115 9.26 -10.43 1.51
C PHE A 115 9.72 -9.05 1.99
N GLY A 116 9.47 -7.98 1.22
CA GLY A 116 9.93 -6.63 1.50
C GLY A 116 11.46 -6.46 1.43
N ARG A 117 12.18 -7.36 0.74
CA ARG A 117 13.64 -7.30 0.61
C ARG A 117 14.04 -6.77 -0.75
N LEU A 118 15.11 -5.97 -0.80
CA LEU A 118 15.66 -5.48 -2.07
C LEU A 118 16.03 -6.66 -2.98
N SER A 119 15.46 -6.68 -4.19
CA SER A 119 15.64 -7.76 -5.16
C SER A 119 16.35 -7.32 -6.44
N LEU A 120 16.22 -6.04 -6.79
CA LEU A 120 16.89 -5.42 -7.91
C LEU A 120 17.20 -3.96 -7.57
N MET A 121 18.41 -3.54 -7.92
CA MET A 121 18.85 -2.15 -7.86
C MET A 121 19.48 -1.79 -9.20
N GLU A 122 19.00 -0.74 -9.84
CA GLU A 122 19.44 -0.35 -11.18
C GLU A 122 19.68 1.16 -11.26
N ALA A 123 20.82 1.56 -11.81
CA ALA A 123 21.08 2.95 -12.20
C ALA A 123 20.49 3.18 -13.60
N VAL A 124 19.43 3.97 -13.68
CA VAL A 124 18.69 4.23 -14.91
C VAL A 124 19.06 5.62 -15.44
N SER A 125 19.64 5.69 -16.65
CA SER A 125 20.03 6.96 -17.25
C SER A 125 18.81 7.85 -17.52
N ALA A 126 18.97 9.16 -17.37
CA ALA A 126 17.86 10.10 -17.59
C ALA A 126 17.26 10.00 -18.99
N SER A 127 18.07 9.65 -20.00
CA SER A 127 17.62 9.41 -21.37
C SER A 127 16.68 8.21 -21.53
N THR A 128 16.69 7.25 -20.61
CA THR A 128 15.89 6.02 -20.68
C THR A 128 14.91 5.87 -19.53
N ILE A 129 14.89 6.76 -18.53
CA ILE A 129 13.96 6.68 -17.38
C ILE A 129 12.51 6.50 -17.85
N VAL A 130 12.07 7.27 -18.84
CA VAL A 130 10.68 7.26 -19.34
C VAL A 130 10.27 5.89 -19.90
N THR A 131 11.21 5.14 -20.48
CA THR A 131 10.93 3.82 -21.06
C THR A 131 11.25 2.67 -20.11
N ARG A 132 12.30 2.82 -19.28
CA ARG A 132 12.81 1.75 -18.42
C ARG A 132 12.04 1.62 -17.10
N GLU A 133 11.56 2.72 -16.53
CA GLU A 133 10.77 2.66 -15.28
C GLU A 133 9.47 1.85 -15.43
N PRO A 134 8.71 1.94 -16.53
CA PRO A 134 7.59 1.03 -16.79
C PRO A 134 7.98 -0.46 -16.73
N GLU A 135 9.11 -0.85 -17.34
CA GLU A 135 9.58 -2.24 -17.32
C GLU A 135 9.97 -2.68 -15.90
N LEU A 136 10.56 -1.78 -15.11
CA LEU A 136 10.87 -2.03 -13.70
C LEU A 136 9.60 -2.17 -12.84
N LEU A 137 8.55 -1.42 -13.16
CA LEU A 137 7.26 -1.53 -12.50
C LEU A 137 6.59 -2.88 -12.80
N ASP A 138 6.70 -3.38 -14.03
CA ASP A 138 6.20 -4.72 -14.36
C ASP A 138 6.95 -5.82 -13.60
N ILE A 139 8.27 -5.68 -13.44
CA ILE A 139 9.06 -6.57 -12.57
C ILE A 139 8.59 -6.46 -11.11
N ALA A 140 8.31 -5.26 -10.62
CA ALA A 140 7.83 -5.04 -9.26
C ALA A 140 6.44 -5.68 -9.04
N ARG A 141 5.51 -5.54 -9.99
CA ARG A 141 4.20 -6.20 -9.96
C ARG A 141 4.32 -7.72 -9.90
N ALA A 142 5.19 -8.30 -10.74
CA ALA A 142 5.40 -9.75 -10.78
C ALA A 142 6.06 -10.31 -9.49
N LYS A 143 6.67 -9.45 -8.67
CA LYS A 143 7.32 -9.82 -7.41
C LYS A 143 6.50 -9.51 -6.16
N LEU A 144 5.42 -8.73 -6.30
CA LEU A 144 4.57 -8.35 -5.19
C LEU A 144 3.94 -9.60 -4.59
N ALA A 145 3.99 -9.73 -3.26
CA ALA A 145 3.23 -10.77 -2.58
C ALA A 145 1.74 -10.44 -2.70
N THR A 146 0.93 -11.40 -3.12
CA THR A 146 -0.53 -11.25 -3.21
C THR A 146 -1.19 -12.38 -2.45
N LEU A 147 -2.49 -12.22 -2.16
CA LEU A 147 -3.29 -13.33 -1.66
C LEU A 147 -3.31 -14.48 -2.68
N PRO A 148 -3.49 -15.74 -2.22
CA PRO A 148 -3.53 -16.88 -3.12
C PRO A 148 -4.70 -16.75 -4.11
N PRO A 149 -4.55 -17.27 -5.34
CA PRO A 149 -5.48 -17.02 -6.43
C PRO A 149 -6.73 -17.90 -6.34
N VAL A 150 -7.60 -17.60 -5.38
CA VAL A 150 -8.97 -18.13 -5.29
C VAL A 150 -9.96 -17.14 -5.91
N GLU A 151 -11.13 -17.59 -6.36
CA GLU A 151 -12.04 -16.68 -7.08
C GLU A 151 -12.63 -15.61 -6.14
N MET A 152 -13.06 -16.03 -4.95
CA MET A 152 -13.77 -15.19 -3.99
C MET A 152 -13.39 -15.51 -2.55
N VAL A 153 -13.38 -14.48 -1.72
CA VAL A 153 -13.31 -14.55 -0.25
C VAL A 153 -14.49 -13.75 0.30
N ASP A 154 -15.33 -14.40 1.11
CA ASP A 154 -16.49 -13.77 1.72
C ASP A 154 -16.07 -12.79 2.80
N VAL A 155 -15.10 -13.18 3.62
CA VAL A 155 -14.54 -12.33 4.68
C VAL A 155 -13.03 -12.49 4.73
N LEU A 156 -12.32 -11.38 4.53
CA LEU A 156 -10.89 -11.27 4.82
C LEU A 156 -10.71 -10.50 6.14
N ILE A 157 -10.03 -11.15 7.08
CA ILE A 157 -9.68 -10.60 8.39
C ILE A 157 -8.20 -10.23 8.37
N ILE A 158 -7.89 -9.03 8.85
CA ILE A 158 -6.53 -8.50 8.96
C ILE A 158 -6.27 -8.18 10.43
N ASP A 159 -5.26 -8.82 11.01
CA ASP A 159 -4.95 -8.66 12.43
C ASP A 159 -4.48 -7.25 12.77
N GLU A 160 -3.67 -6.64 11.91
CA GLU A 160 -3.14 -5.29 12.11
C GLU A 160 -2.93 -4.52 10.79
N ILE A 161 -3.15 -3.21 10.85
CA ILE A 161 -2.83 -2.25 9.77
C ILE A 161 -1.96 -1.12 10.29
N GLY A 162 -1.21 -0.47 9.41
CA GLY A 162 -0.36 0.65 9.82
C GLY A 162 0.44 1.24 8.67
N LYS A 163 0.90 2.47 8.83
CA LYS A 163 1.69 3.16 7.79
C LYS A 163 3.06 2.52 7.53
N ASP A 164 3.54 1.74 8.49
CA ASP A 164 4.73 0.90 8.43
C ASP A 164 4.54 -0.38 7.59
N ILE A 165 3.28 -0.81 7.42
CA ILE A 165 2.87 -1.91 6.55
C ILE A 165 2.67 -1.39 5.12
N SER A 166 1.79 -0.40 4.94
CA SER A 166 1.50 0.22 3.64
C SER A 166 1.09 1.68 3.79
N GLY A 167 1.19 2.44 2.69
CA GLY A 167 0.79 3.86 2.67
C GLY A 167 -0.63 4.09 3.18
N ASP A 168 -1.54 3.16 2.87
CA ASP A 168 -2.96 3.13 3.28
C ASP A 168 -3.25 2.13 4.42
N GLY A 169 -2.26 1.83 5.26
CA GLY A 169 -2.43 0.92 6.38
C GLY A 169 -2.38 -0.55 5.99
N ALA A 170 -3.19 -0.95 5.01
CA ALA A 170 -3.15 -2.22 4.30
C ALA A 170 -2.93 -1.94 2.81
N ASP A 171 -2.15 -2.78 2.10
CA ASP A 171 -1.87 -2.57 0.68
C ASP A 171 -3.09 -2.92 -0.19
N PRO A 172 -3.68 -1.94 -0.91
CA PRO A 172 -4.79 -2.16 -1.83
C PRO A 172 -4.51 -3.19 -2.91
N ASN A 173 -3.25 -3.34 -3.33
CA ASN A 173 -2.84 -4.33 -4.33
C ASN A 173 -2.84 -5.77 -3.81
N VAL A 174 -2.85 -5.95 -2.48
CA VAL A 174 -2.97 -7.26 -1.83
C VAL A 174 -4.43 -7.60 -1.57
N ILE A 175 -5.18 -6.64 -1.02
CA ILE A 175 -6.59 -6.83 -0.64
C ILE A 175 -7.58 -6.55 -1.79
N ASN A 176 -7.07 -6.18 -2.96
CA ASN A 176 -7.83 -5.88 -4.18
C ASN A 176 -8.97 -4.86 -3.96
N ARG A 177 -8.72 -3.86 -3.11
CA ARG A 177 -9.69 -2.80 -2.77
C ARG A 177 -8.95 -1.52 -2.47
N ASP A 178 -9.32 -0.45 -3.17
CA ASP A 178 -8.76 0.87 -2.91
C ASP A 178 -9.66 1.72 -2.01
N VAL A 179 -9.05 2.68 -1.34
CA VAL A 179 -9.76 3.63 -0.50
C VAL A 179 -10.43 4.73 -1.32
N ALA A 180 -9.89 5.03 -2.50
CA ALA A 180 -10.32 6.14 -3.34
C ALA A 180 -11.42 5.81 -4.36
N SER A 181 -11.71 4.53 -4.59
CA SER A 181 -12.61 4.06 -5.66
C SER A 181 -12.21 4.56 -7.05
N VAL A 182 -10.91 4.74 -7.26
CA VAL A 182 -10.25 5.13 -8.51
C VAL A 182 -9.75 3.90 -9.27
N VAL A 183 -9.35 2.84 -8.55
CA VAL A 183 -8.82 1.61 -9.14
C VAL A 183 -9.87 0.51 -9.13
N ASP A 184 -10.33 0.12 -10.32
CA ASP A 184 -11.16 -1.08 -10.48
C ASP A 184 -10.28 -2.33 -10.58
N PHE A 185 -9.90 -2.87 -9.41
CA PHE A 185 -9.09 -4.10 -9.32
C PHE A 185 -9.74 -5.29 -10.04
N ARG A 186 -11.07 -5.35 -10.09
CA ARG A 186 -11.78 -6.43 -10.80
C ARG A 186 -11.59 -6.31 -12.32
N ALA A 187 -11.67 -5.09 -12.86
CA ALA A 187 -11.38 -4.83 -14.27
C ALA A 187 -9.91 -5.11 -14.63
N LEU A 188 -9.00 -4.97 -13.66
CA LEU A 188 -7.58 -5.37 -13.80
C LEU A 188 -7.36 -6.88 -13.68
N GLY A 189 -8.41 -7.68 -13.45
CA GLY A 189 -8.32 -9.14 -13.32
C GLY A 189 -7.81 -9.61 -11.96
N ALA A 190 -7.73 -8.73 -10.96
CA ALA A 190 -7.22 -9.09 -9.63
C ALA A 190 -8.14 -10.10 -8.93
N ARG A 191 -7.53 -11.01 -8.16
CA ARG A 191 -8.18 -12.04 -7.36
C ARG A 191 -7.46 -12.23 -6.03
N PRO A 192 -8.16 -12.62 -4.95
CA PRO A 192 -9.61 -12.90 -4.88
C PRO A 192 -10.49 -11.64 -4.89
N ILE A 193 -11.76 -11.81 -5.26
CA ILE A 193 -12.79 -10.80 -4.98
C ILE A 193 -13.16 -10.90 -3.50
N ILE A 194 -12.99 -9.82 -2.74
CA ILE A 194 -13.26 -9.78 -1.30
C ILE A 194 -14.57 -9.05 -1.00
N GLN A 195 -15.54 -9.76 -0.41
CA GLN A 195 -16.83 -9.15 -0.05
C GLN A 195 -16.72 -8.26 1.19
N ARG A 196 -16.17 -8.78 2.30
CA ARG A 196 -16.05 -8.04 3.57
C ARG A 196 -14.63 -8.02 4.09
N LEU A 197 -14.22 -6.86 4.58
CA LEU A 197 -12.94 -6.64 5.25
C LEU A 197 -13.16 -6.35 6.73
N VAL A 198 -12.41 -7.06 7.57
CA VAL A 198 -12.37 -6.87 9.03
C VAL A 198 -10.96 -6.48 9.43
N VAL A 199 -10.80 -5.39 10.18
CA VAL A 199 -9.52 -5.04 10.83
C VAL A 199 -9.63 -5.22 12.34
N ARG A 200 -8.62 -5.84 12.94
CA ARG A 200 -8.61 -6.12 14.38
C ARG A 200 -7.84 -5.08 15.19
N ASP A 201 -6.74 -4.53 14.69
CA ASP A 201 -5.90 -3.59 15.44
C ASP A 201 -5.09 -2.66 14.53
N LEU A 202 -4.38 -1.73 15.15
CA LEU A 202 -3.31 -0.94 14.55
C LEU A 202 -1.95 -1.47 15.02
N THR A 203 -0.93 -1.35 14.18
CA THR A 203 0.45 -1.55 14.63
C THR A 203 0.86 -0.48 15.65
N ASP A 204 1.84 -0.77 16.50
CA ASP A 204 2.40 0.23 17.41
C ASP A 204 3.13 1.34 16.64
N ASP A 205 3.85 0.96 15.57
CA ASP A 205 4.67 1.85 14.73
C ASP A 205 3.86 2.87 13.91
N THR A 206 2.53 2.71 13.82
CA THR A 206 1.68 3.71 13.15
C THR A 206 1.38 4.92 14.04
N GLU A 207 1.71 4.88 15.33
CA GLU A 207 1.47 5.95 16.31
C GLU A 207 0.02 6.47 16.29
N GLY A 208 -0.93 5.55 16.11
CA GLY A 208 -2.37 5.86 16.02
C GLY A 208 -2.84 6.40 14.66
N ASN A 209 -1.96 6.61 13.69
CA ASN A 209 -2.37 6.98 12.34
C ASN A 209 -3.07 5.82 11.62
N ALA A 210 -4.39 5.90 11.49
CA ALA A 210 -5.22 4.86 10.87
C ALA A 210 -5.61 5.21 9.42
N THR A 211 -4.68 5.83 8.69
CA THR A 211 -4.84 6.09 7.25
C THR A 211 -5.26 4.82 6.52
N GLY A 212 -6.36 4.90 5.77
CA GLY A 212 -6.90 3.77 4.98
C GLY A 212 -7.84 2.84 5.74
N ILE A 213 -8.09 3.06 7.04
CA ILE A 213 -9.08 2.28 7.81
C ILE A 213 -10.48 2.32 7.17
N GLY A 214 -10.80 3.39 6.44
CA GLY A 214 -12.05 3.51 5.70
C GLY A 214 -12.25 2.50 4.55
N MET A 215 -11.26 1.68 4.21
CA MET A 215 -11.41 0.55 3.28
C MET A 215 -12.15 -0.64 3.91
N PHE A 216 -12.18 -0.71 5.23
CA PHE A 216 -12.73 -1.83 5.99
C PHE A 216 -14.22 -1.67 6.23
N ASP A 217 -14.93 -2.80 6.26
CA ASP A 217 -16.36 -2.83 6.56
C ASP A 217 -16.61 -2.87 8.07
N PHE A 218 -15.76 -3.62 8.78
CA PHE A 218 -15.79 -3.77 10.23
C PHE A 218 -14.43 -3.52 10.86
N ALA A 219 -14.43 -2.92 12.05
CA ALA A 219 -13.24 -2.74 12.87
C ALA A 219 -13.54 -3.16 14.31
N LEU A 220 -12.59 -3.80 14.98
CA LEU A 220 -12.72 -3.98 16.43
C LEU A 220 -12.60 -2.64 17.16
N ARG A 221 -13.31 -2.50 18.29
CA ARG A 221 -13.25 -1.32 19.16
C ARG A 221 -11.81 -0.98 19.55
N ARG A 222 -10.98 -1.98 19.85
CA ARG A 222 -9.56 -1.76 20.18
C ARG A 222 -8.77 -1.03 19.09
N ALA A 223 -9.07 -1.28 17.81
CA ALA A 223 -8.42 -0.56 16.71
C ALA A 223 -8.89 0.90 16.66
N VAL A 224 -10.21 1.11 16.83
CA VAL A 224 -10.84 2.42 16.77
C VAL A 224 -10.40 3.33 17.91
N GLU A 225 -10.27 2.79 19.12
CA GLU A 225 -9.83 3.53 20.31
C GLU A 225 -8.36 3.97 20.24
N ARG A 226 -7.54 3.30 19.43
CA ARG A 226 -6.14 3.66 19.20
C ARG A 226 -5.93 4.73 18.13
N ILE A 227 -6.98 5.13 17.42
CA ILE A 227 -6.87 6.12 16.35
C ILE A 227 -6.50 7.49 16.93
N ASP A 228 -5.41 8.08 16.43
CA ASP A 228 -5.19 9.52 16.51
C ASP A 228 -6.00 10.20 15.39
N PRO A 229 -7.09 10.92 15.74
CA PRO A 229 -7.97 11.52 14.76
C PRO A 229 -7.28 12.67 13.98
N ILE A 230 -6.32 13.38 14.58
CA ILE A 230 -5.65 14.50 13.94
C ILE A 230 -4.66 13.98 12.90
N SER A 231 -3.79 13.04 13.30
CA SER A 231 -2.79 12.44 12.39
C SER A 231 -3.46 11.74 11.20
N THR A 232 -4.55 11.01 11.48
CA THR A 232 -5.34 10.32 10.45
C THR A 232 -6.02 11.32 9.50
N ALA A 233 -6.70 12.33 10.04
CA ALA A 233 -7.39 13.33 9.22
C ALA A 233 -6.42 14.15 8.37
N MET A 234 -5.27 14.58 8.93
CA MET A 234 -4.29 15.39 8.20
C MET A 234 -3.72 14.66 6.99
N ASN A 235 -3.43 13.36 7.11
CA ASN A 235 -2.99 12.55 5.97
C ASN A 235 -4.08 12.46 4.90
N MET A 236 -5.30 12.13 5.30
CA MET A 236 -6.42 11.94 4.37
C MET A 236 -6.88 13.23 3.69
N ILE A 237 -6.76 14.38 4.35
CA ILE A 237 -6.99 15.70 3.75
C ILE A 237 -5.86 16.08 2.79
N THR A 238 -4.62 15.72 3.12
CA THR A 238 -3.46 15.94 2.24
C THR A 238 -3.58 15.10 0.96
N ALA A 239 -4.00 13.84 1.10
CA ALA A 239 -4.26 12.92 -0.01
C ALA A 239 -5.51 13.26 -0.83
N LYS A 240 -6.37 14.17 -0.35
CA LYS A 240 -7.70 14.48 -0.91
C LYS A 240 -8.64 13.27 -0.93
N ALA A 241 -8.47 12.35 0.02
CA ALA A 241 -9.22 11.11 0.16
C ALA A 241 -9.81 10.98 1.58
N PRO A 242 -10.68 11.91 2.04
CA PRO A 242 -11.23 11.89 3.39
C PRO A 242 -11.97 10.60 3.74
N GLN A 243 -12.46 9.87 2.74
CA GLN A 243 -13.08 8.56 2.91
C GLN A 243 -12.15 7.53 3.57
N GLY A 244 -10.82 7.66 3.45
CA GLY A 244 -9.88 6.78 4.13
C GLY A 244 -9.80 6.95 5.64
N ALA A 245 -10.40 8.01 6.19
CA ALA A 245 -10.56 8.22 7.62
C ALA A 245 -11.98 7.85 8.13
N ARG A 246 -12.87 7.31 7.28
CA ARG A 246 -14.19 6.86 7.72
C ARG A 246 -14.03 5.72 8.72
N ILE A 247 -14.76 5.78 9.82
CA ILE A 247 -14.75 4.73 10.84
C ILE A 247 -15.68 3.59 10.38
N PRO A 248 -15.18 2.35 10.25
CA PRO A 248 -16.00 1.17 9.93
C PRO A 248 -17.03 0.84 11.01
N ILE A 249 -17.91 -0.13 10.75
CA ILE A 249 -18.80 -0.65 11.78
C ILE A 249 -17.94 -1.20 12.92
N THR A 250 -18.04 -0.58 14.08
CA THR A 250 -17.23 -0.92 15.24
C THR A 250 -17.89 -2.03 16.04
N VAL A 251 -17.14 -3.11 16.31
CA VAL A 251 -17.60 -4.29 17.04
C VAL A 251 -16.66 -4.62 18.20
N GLU A 252 -17.12 -5.36 19.21
CA GLU A 252 -16.38 -5.56 20.46
C GLU A 252 -15.23 -6.55 20.33
N HIS A 253 -15.48 -7.68 19.65
CA HIS A 253 -14.56 -8.83 19.63
C HIS A 253 -14.67 -9.63 18.33
N ASP A 254 -13.69 -10.50 18.09
CA ASP A 254 -13.52 -11.25 16.82
C ASP A 254 -14.74 -12.08 16.44
N ARG A 255 -15.34 -12.78 17.41
CA ARG A 255 -16.55 -13.59 17.18
C ARG A 255 -17.72 -12.75 16.66
N GLN A 256 -17.90 -11.53 17.18
CA GLN A 256 -18.95 -10.63 16.71
C GLN A 256 -18.64 -10.12 15.31
N ALA A 257 -17.40 -9.73 15.06
CA ALA A 257 -16.94 -9.27 13.74
C ALA A 257 -17.21 -10.34 12.67
N LEU A 258 -16.82 -11.59 12.95
CA LEU A 258 -17.00 -12.71 12.04
C LEU A 258 -18.48 -12.97 11.74
N HIS A 259 -19.33 -13.05 12.77
CA HIS A 259 -20.76 -13.29 12.58
C HIS A 259 -21.43 -12.20 11.75
N LEU A 260 -21.15 -10.91 12.03
CA LEU A 260 -21.75 -9.79 11.30
C LEU A 260 -21.22 -9.69 9.87
N ALA A 261 -19.92 -9.93 9.67
CA ALA A 261 -19.33 -9.94 8.33
C ALA A 261 -19.95 -11.03 7.46
N ILE A 262 -20.03 -12.27 7.96
CA ILE A 262 -20.67 -13.39 7.24
C ILE A 262 -22.15 -13.10 6.98
N ALA A 263 -22.90 -12.64 7.98
CA ALA A 263 -24.33 -12.34 7.82
C ALA A 263 -24.61 -11.25 6.78
N SER A 264 -23.64 -10.35 6.55
CA SER A 264 -23.74 -9.30 5.54
C SER A 264 -23.20 -9.73 4.16
N ALA A 265 -22.46 -10.84 4.06
CA ALA A 265 -21.92 -11.34 2.80
C ALA A 265 -23.03 -11.96 1.93
N LEU A 266 -22.88 -11.83 0.61
CA LEU A 266 -23.88 -12.29 -0.35
C LEU A 266 -23.50 -13.67 -0.89
N ASN A 267 -24.49 -14.52 -1.12
CA ASN A 267 -24.31 -15.84 -1.75
C ASN A 267 -23.28 -16.74 -1.05
N VAL A 268 -23.20 -16.68 0.28
CA VAL A 268 -22.36 -17.56 1.10
C VAL A 268 -22.77 -19.03 0.83
N PRO A 269 -21.82 -19.93 0.50
CA PRO A 269 -22.14 -21.35 0.23
C PRO A 269 -22.78 -22.06 1.43
N GLU A 270 -23.64 -23.04 1.16
CA GLU A 270 -24.21 -23.92 2.20
C GLU A 270 -23.13 -24.74 2.93
N THR A 271 -21.99 -24.97 2.26
CA THR A 271 -20.82 -25.65 2.81
C THR A 271 -19.99 -24.78 3.77
N GLY A 272 -20.38 -23.53 3.97
CA GLY A 272 -19.71 -22.58 4.87
C GLY A 272 -19.13 -21.37 4.14
N ALA A 273 -18.81 -20.34 4.93
CA ALA A 273 -18.21 -19.12 4.42
C ALA A 273 -16.75 -19.33 4.00
N ARG A 274 -16.35 -18.62 2.95
CA ARG A 274 -14.99 -18.57 2.41
C ARG A 274 -14.21 -17.50 3.17
N LEU A 275 -13.47 -17.92 4.19
CA LEU A 275 -12.79 -17.03 5.13
C LEU A 275 -11.30 -17.05 4.87
N MET A 276 -10.66 -15.90 5.03
CA MET A 276 -9.21 -15.78 5.09
C MET A 276 -8.82 -14.85 6.24
N ARG A 277 -7.75 -15.18 6.97
CA ARG A 277 -7.18 -14.32 8.01
C ARG A 277 -5.69 -14.21 7.84
N ILE A 278 -5.22 -12.99 7.59
CA ILE A 278 -3.80 -12.65 7.46
C ILE A 278 -3.37 -11.81 8.67
N ARG A 279 -2.07 -11.82 8.97
CA ARG A 279 -1.53 -10.91 9.99
C ARG A 279 -1.67 -9.46 9.51
N ASN A 280 -1.05 -9.18 8.38
CA ASN A 280 -1.09 -7.90 7.69
C ASN A 280 -0.75 -8.13 6.20
N THR A 281 -0.74 -7.06 5.40
CA THR A 281 -0.49 -7.17 3.94
C THR A 281 0.99 -7.20 3.54
N LYS A 282 1.90 -7.09 4.52
CA LYS A 282 3.35 -7.15 4.32
C LYS A 282 3.92 -8.52 4.66
N ASP A 283 3.34 -9.19 5.66
CA ASP A 283 3.72 -10.52 6.13
C ASP A 283 2.63 -11.53 5.70
N LEU A 284 2.80 -12.12 4.51
CA LEU A 284 1.83 -13.01 3.85
C LEU A 284 2.30 -14.48 3.75
N GLU A 285 3.36 -14.84 4.46
CA GLU A 285 3.92 -16.19 4.42
C GLU A 285 3.01 -17.24 5.04
N THR A 286 2.28 -16.87 6.09
CA THR A 286 1.34 -17.73 6.80
C THR A 286 0.01 -17.01 7.00
N PHE A 287 -1.08 -17.73 6.79
CA PHE A 287 -2.43 -17.23 6.93
C PHE A 287 -3.40 -18.39 7.17
N PHE A 288 -4.55 -18.09 7.77
CA PHE A 288 -5.63 -19.07 7.92
C PHE A 288 -6.62 -18.93 6.78
N VAL A 289 -7.22 -20.06 6.41
CA VAL A 289 -8.32 -20.15 5.44
C VAL A 289 -9.40 -21.07 5.99
N SER A 290 -10.65 -20.87 5.60
CA SER A 290 -11.70 -21.87 5.88
C SER A 290 -11.51 -23.10 5.01
N GLU A 291 -12.00 -24.25 5.50
CA GLU A 291 -11.99 -25.53 4.78
C GLU A 291 -12.63 -25.40 3.39
N THR A 292 -13.64 -24.54 3.23
CA THR A 292 -14.33 -24.27 1.97
C THR A 292 -13.40 -23.75 0.85
N LEU A 293 -12.23 -23.19 1.18
CA LEU A 293 -11.24 -22.72 0.21
C LEU A 293 -10.22 -23.81 -0.20
N LEU A 294 -10.11 -24.93 0.53
CA LEU A 294 -9.10 -25.96 0.26
C LEU A 294 -9.15 -26.54 -1.17
N PRO A 295 -10.31 -26.82 -1.79
CA PRO A 295 -10.34 -27.36 -3.14
C PRO A 295 -9.68 -26.44 -4.19
N GLU A 296 -9.84 -25.12 -4.05
CA GLU A 296 -9.20 -24.16 -4.95
C GLU A 296 -7.71 -24.00 -4.61
N LEU A 297 -7.37 -23.93 -3.33
CA LEU A 297 -5.99 -23.73 -2.89
C LEU A 297 -5.08 -24.91 -3.26
N THR A 298 -5.57 -26.15 -3.09
CA THR A 298 -4.84 -27.37 -3.44
C THR A 298 -4.72 -27.61 -4.95
N ALA A 299 -5.53 -26.91 -5.76
CA ALA A 299 -5.39 -26.91 -7.21
C ALA A 299 -4.23 -26.00 -7.70
N THR A 300 -3.60 -25.25 -6.80
CA THR A 300 -2.49 -24.35 -7.10
C THR A 300 -1.19 -24.85 -6.47
N THR A 301 -0.04 -24.42 -7.00
CA THR A 301 1.27 -24.61 -6.37
C THR A 301 1.71 -23.41 -5.55
N ALA A 302 0.81 -22.44 -5.31
CA ALA A 302 1.13 -21.16 -4.68
C ALA A 302 1.15 -21.24 -3.15
N VAL A 303 0.60 -22.32 -2.57
CA VAL A 303 0.46 -22.49 -1.13
C VAL A 303 0.85 -23.90 -0.70
N GLU A 304 1.26 -24.03 0.55
CA GLU A 304 1.47 -25.29 1.25
C GLU A 304 0.49 -25.38 2.43
N ILE A 305 -0.11 -26.56 2.64
CA ILE A 305 -1.02 -26.78 3.77
C ILE A 305 -0.20 -27.19 5.00
N LEU A 306 -0.21 -26.34 6.03
CA LEU A 306 0.61 -26.53 7.24
C LEU A 306 -0.08 -27.37 8.32
N GLY A 307 -1.38 -27.64 8.21
CA GLY A 307 -2.15 -28.39 9.20
C GLY A 307 -3.55 -28.77 8.71
N GLU A 308 -4.20 -29.65 9.46
CA GLU A 308 -5.57 -30.08 9.18
C GLU A 308 -6.60 -29.02 9.61
N PRO A 309 -7.81 -29.00 9.02
CA PRO A 309 -8.88 -28.10 9.45
C PRO A 309 -9.27 -28.31 10.92
N GLU A 310 -9.34 -27.21 11.67
CA GLU A 310 -9.80 -27.21 13.06
C GLU A 310 -10.88 -26.14 13.29
N PRO A 311 -11.79 -26.35 14.25
CA PRO A 311 -12.78 -25.32 14.60
C PRO A 311 -12.10 -24.06 15.12
N ILE A 312 -12.56 -22.89 14.65
CA ILE A 312 -12.08 -21.59 15.13
C ILE A 312 -12.27 -21.50 16.64
N GLN A 313 -11.17 -21.30 17.37
CA GLN A 313 -11.19 -21.15 18.81
C GLN A 313 -11.29 -19.68 19.22
N PHE A 314 -12.04 -19.43 20.29
CA PHE A 314 -12.18 -18.11 20.90
C PHE A 314 -11.99 -18.19 22.41
N ASP A 315 -11.41 -17.14 22.98
CA ASP A 315 -11.41 -16.96 24.43
C ASP A 315 -12.82 -16.62 24.97
N PRO A 316 -13.02 -16.56 26.31
CA PRO A 316 -14.29 -16.16 26.90
C PRO A 316 -14.76 -14.74 26.55
N ALA A 317 -13.84 -13.85 26.13
CA ALA A 317 -14.17 -12.50 25.65
C ALA A 317 -14.55 -12.48 24.16
N GLY A 318 -14.44 -13.61 23.46
CA GLY A 318 -14.78 -13.75 22.05
C GLY A 318 -13.67 -13.34 21.08
N MET A 319 -12.42 -13.26 21.54
CA MET A 319 -11.22 -13.00 20.73
C MET A 319 -10.64 -14.30 20.19
N PHE A 320 -10.00 -14.27 19.02
CA PHE A 320 -9.28 -15.44 18.49
C PHE A 320 -8.13 -15.85 19.43
N LEU A 321 -7.97 -17.15 19.68
CA LEU A 321 -6.85 -17.67 20.48
C LEU A 321 -5.54 -17.78 19.69
N ASP A 322 -5.62 -18.12 18.40
CA ASP A 322 -4.44 -18.45 17.60
C ASP A 322 -3.87 -17.21 16.89
N PRO A 323 -2.56 -16.92 16.99
CA PRO A 323 -1.93 -15.88 16.20
C PRO A 323 -1.50 -16.41 14.82
N VAL A 324 -1.61 -15.57 13.78
CA VAL A 324 -1.31 -15.95 12.38
C VAL A 324 0.19 -16.23 12.16
N GLY A 325 1.08 -15.72 13.02
CA GLY A 325 2.54 -15.80 12.88
C GLY A 325 3.28 -16.77 13.79
N SER A 326 2.60 -17.56 14.63
CA SER A 326 3.28 -18.58 15.48
C SER A 326 3.36 -19.96 14.85
N LEU A 327 2.88 -20.12 13.61
CA LEU A 327 2.95 -21.38 12.88
C LEU A 327 4.37 -21.53 12.30
N THR A 328 5.30 -22.01 13.11
CA THR A 328 6.53 -22.59 12.57
C THR A 328 6.19 -23.88 11.83
N PRO A 329 6.66 -24.07 10.59
CA PRO A 329 6.58 -25.38 9.92
C PRO A 329 7.21 -26.44 10.83
N ALA A 330 6.50 -27.56 11.02
CA ALA A 330 7.00 -28.71 11.78
C ALA A 330 8.16 -29.42 11.06
#